data_AF-A0A662GNA6-F1
#
_entry.id   AF-A0A662GNA6-F1
#
_cell.length_a   1.000
_cell.length_b   1.000
_cell.length_c   1.000
_cell.angle_alpha   90.00
_cell.angle_beta   90.00
_cell.angle_gamma   90.00
#
_symmetry.space_group_name_H-M   'P 1'
#
loop_
_entity.id
_entity.type
_entity.pdbx_description
1 polymer ?
#
loop_
_entity_poly.entity_id
_entity_poly.type
_entity_poly.pdbx_seq_one_letter_code
_entity_poly.pdbx_strand_id
1 'polypeptide(L)'
;MHRLAGALVLTPWLRVYCSLAARELVKLANALRASTILLPLPAEREGALEEYLRGSLRLSDLVAALRAASPASSAYASMEPILASLRGVARLGASIRCYGSLSAESRRVGALVSLLSLVAALRAHGRVGAERVMHTLSEYARAIGGEGRRETERVLRIVASVRGPWIVVAGLGGRSMLGALRRLGPVRVVYAAPYVFTPLERLIRLHATRGVGLDEALELLREHADFLWGYVRTSRDASEGYRRWLRDKYPDVYSRLISKLYQ
;
A
#
# COMPACT_ATOMS: atom_id res chain seq x y z
N MET A 1 4.38 28.97 -14.45
CA MET A 1 4.31 27.74 -13.61
C MET A 1 2.88 27.23 -13.62
N HIS A 2 2.59 26.06 -14.20
CA HIS A 2 1.27 25.46 -14.07
C HIS A 2 1.03 25.09 -12.60
N ARG A 3 -0.07 25.59 -12.00
CA ARG A 3 -0.49 25.14 -10.66
C ARG A 3 -0.73 23.62 -10.73
N LEU A 4 -0.11 22.87 -9.80
CA LEU A 4 -0.34 21.44 -9.69
C LEU A 4 -1.83 21.19 -9.42
N ALA A 5 -2.41 20.23 -10.15
CA ALA A 5 -3.78 19.79 -9.94
C ALA A 5 -3.87 18.89 -8.69
N GLY A 6 -2.81 18.14 -8.38
CA GLY A 6 -2.75 17.33 -7.17
C GLY A 6 -1.45 16.56 -6.99
N ALA A 7 -1.45 15.65 -6.02
CA ALA A 7 -0.33 14.75 -5.77
C ALA A 7 -0.78 13.30 -5.55
N LEU A 8 0.08 12.36 -5.92
CA LEU A 8 -0.07 10.93 -5.67
C LEU A 8 1.09 10.48 -4.75
N VAL A 9 0.76 10.09 -3.52
CA VAL A 9 1.70 9.54 -2.54
C VAL A 9 1.61 8.02 -2.59
N LEU A 10 2.70 7.37 -2.99
CA LEU A 10 2.80 5.92 -3.13
C LEU A 10 3.63 5.35 -1.99
N THR A 11 3.04 4.44 -1.23
CA THR A 11 3.71 3.83 -0.07
C THR A 11 3.60 2.30 -0.09
N PRO A 12 4.68 1.59 0.24
CA PRO A 12 4.56 0.23 0.77
C PRO A 12 3.74 0.26 2.06
N TRP A 13 2.88 -0.73 2.28
CA TRP A 13 2.04 -0.82 3.49
C TRP A 13 2.80 -1.46 4.66
N LEU A 14 4.01 -0.97 4.94
CA LEU A 14 4.77 -1.28 6.14
C LEU A 14 4.89 -0.01 6.98
N ARG A 15 4.80 -0.14 8.30
CA ARG A 15 4.77 0.99 9.25
C ARG A 15 5.91 1.98 9.01
N VAL A 16 7.11 1.48 8.74
CA VAL A 16 8.30 2.29 8.46
C VAL A 16 8.12 3.22 7.25
N TYR A 17 7.48 2.74 6.18
CA TYR A 17 7.22 3.56 5.00
C TYR A 17 6.00 4.44 5.16
N CYS A 18 4.98 3.99 5.89
CA CYS A 18 3.87 4.84 6.28
C CYS A 18 4.33 6.05 7.10
N SER A 19 5.37 5.93 7.94
CA SER A 19 5.98 7.08 8.62
C SER A 19 6.59 8.09 7.64
N LEU A 20 7.30 7.63 6.60
CA LEU A 20 7.82 8.51 5.55
C LEU A 20 6.68 9.15 4.75
N ALA A 21 5.66 8.37 4.39
CA ALA A 21 4.50 8.84 3.65
C ALA A 21 3.71 9.89 4.45
N ALA A 22 3.57 9.73 5.77
CA ALA A 22 2.90 10.69 6.65
C ALA A 22 3.63 12.05 6.67
N ARG A 23 4.97 12.04 6.75
CA ARG A 23 5.76 13.27 6.68
C ARG A 23 5.59 13.98 5.36
N GLU A 24 5.66 13.25 4.25
CA GLU A 24 5.47 13.83 2.92
C GLU A 24 4.02 14.30 2.71
N LEU A 25 3.03 13.59 3.25
CA LEU A 25 1.63 13.99 3.21
C LEU A 25 1.43 15.37 3.86
N VAL A 26 1.96 15.59 5.07
CA VAL A 26 1.85 16.88 5.78
C VAL A 26 2.53 18.00 4.98
N LYS A 27 3.76 17.77 4.50
CA LYS A 27 4.51 18.75 3.68
C LYS A 27 3.72 19.12 2.41
N LEU A 28 3.20 18.13 1.70
CA LEU A 28 2.42 18.33 0.47
C LEU A 28 1.10 19.03 0.74
N ALA A 29 0.38 18.63 1.80
CA ALA A 29 -0.90 19.24 2.14
C ALA A 29 -0.74 20.74 2.41
N ASN A 30 0.30 21.13 3.14
CA ASN A 30 0.61 22.54 3.39
C ASN A 30 1.07 23.26 2.11
N ALA A 31 2.03 22.68 1.36
CA ALA A 31 2.61 23.32 0.18
C ALA A 31 1.60 23.52 -0.96
N LEU A 32 0.68 22.56 -1.15
CA LEU A 32 -0.37 22.63 -2.17
C LEU A 32 -1.60 23.39 -1.70
N ARG A 33 -1.74 23.63 -0.39
CA ARG A 33 -3.03 24.00 0.24
C ARG A 33 -4.12 23.03 -0.22
N ALA A 34 -3.85 21.74 -0.04
CA ALA A 34 -4.71 20.68 -0.54
C ALA A 34 -6.10 20.79 0.09
N SER A 35 -7.14 20.82 -0.74
CA SER A 35 -8.53 20.85 -0.29
C SER A 35 -9.08 19.46 0.02
N THR A 36 -8.47 18.41 -0.53
CA THR A 36 -8.92 17.03 -0.32
C THR A 36 -7.78 16.04 -0.23
N ILE A 37 -7.89 15.09 0.71
CA ILE A 37 -7.00 13.95 0.86
C ILE A 37 -7.81 12.66 0.75
N LEU A 38 -7.38 11.80 -0.16
CA LEU A 38 -8.01 10.52 -0.43
C LEU A 38 -7.15 9.40 0.15
N LEU A 39 -7.75 8.59 1.02
CA LEU A 39 -7.11 7.47 1.68
C LEU A 39 -7.65 6.14 1.16
N PRO A 40 -6.79 5.10 1.05
CA PRO A 40 -7.18 3.75 0.63
C PRO A 40 -7.87 2.97 1.76
N LEU A 41 -8.54 3.67 2.67
CA LEU A 41 -9.38 3.08 3.68
C LEU A 41 -10.76 2.76 3.08
N PRO A 42 -11.50 1.80 3.67
CA PRO A 42 -12.84 1.47 3.21
C PRO A 42 -13.78 2.66 3.45
N ALA A 43 -14.55 3.06 2.44
CA ALA A 43 -15.58 4.09 2.58
C ALA A 43 -16.62 3.71 3.65
N GLU A 44 -16.84 2.41 3.86
CA GLU A 44 -17.68 1.85 4.92
C GLU A 44 -17.18 2.19 6.35
N ARG A 45 -15.95 2.70 6.49
CA ARG A 45 -15.33 3.10 7.76
C ARG A 45 -15.07 4.61 7.86
N GLU A 46 -15.57 5.41 6.93
CA GLU A 46 -15.39 6.87 6.93
C GLU A 46 -15.96 7.52 8.20
N GLY A 47 -17.08 7.03 8.74
CA GLY A 47 -17.66 7.53 10.00
C GLY A 47 -16.70 7.45 11.21
N ALA A 48 -16.01 6.32 11.38
CA ALA A 48 -15.02 6.17 12.45
C ALA A 48 -13.81 7.11 12.25
N LEU A 49 -13.41 7.32 10.99
CA LEU A 49 -12.38 8.30 10.65
C LEU A 49 -12.84 9.72 11.01
N GLU A 50 -14.08 10.10 10.70
CA GLU A 50 -14.61 11.40 11.06
C GLU A 50 -14.67 11.64 12.57
N GLU A 51 -15.13 10.66 13.35
CA GLU A 51 -15.10 10.72 14.82
C GLU A 51 -13.67 10.93 15.33
N TYR A 52 -12.70 10.23 14.75
CA TYR A 52 -11.30 10.45 15.07
C TYR A 52 -10.86 11.88 14.72
N LEU A 53 -11.22 12.41 13.56
CA LEU A 53 -10.86 13.77 13.14
C LEU A 53 -11.50 14.84 14.03
N ARG A 54 -12.74 14.64 14.48
CA ARG A 54 -13.46 15.53 15.42
C ARG A 54 -12.92 15.47 16.85
N GLY A 55 -12.19 14.43 17.20
CA GLY A 55 -11.61 14.27 18.54
C GLY A 55 -12.37 13.31 19.46
N SER A 56 -13.52 12.80 19.04
CA SER A 56 -14.37 11.91 19.84
C SER A 56 -13.89 10.45 19.87
N LEU A 57 -13.02 10.05 18.93
CA LEU A 57 -12.40 8.73 18.89
C LEU A 57 -10.88 8.85 19.06
N ARG A 58 -10.25 7.99 19.87
CA ARG A 58 -8.78 7.94 19.98
C ARG A 58 -8.17 7.21 18.77
N LEU A 59 -6.91 7.51 18.46
CA LEU A 59 -6.21 6.87 17.35
C LEU A 59 -6.13 5.34 17.51
N SER A 60 -5.86 4.86 18.73
CA SER A 60 -5.83 3.43 19.05
C SER A 60 -7.15 2.74 18.71
N ASP A 61 -8.26 3.43 18.99
CA ASP A 61 -9.61 2.90 18.84
C ASP A 61 -10.01 2.90 17.34
N LEU A 62 -9.62 3.92 16.58
CA LEU A 62 -9.73 3.92 15.11
C LEU A 62 -8.94 2.76 14.49
N VAL A 63 -7.68 2.57 14.90
CA VAL A 63 -6.84 1.48 14.39
C VAL A 63 -7.45 0.12 14.74
N ALA A 64 -7.99 -0.04 15.95
CA ALA A 64 -8.69 -1.26 16.37
C ALA A 64 -9.96 -1.51 15.52
N ALA A 65 -10.75 -0.48 15.26
CA ALA A 65 -11.95 -0.59 14.42
C ALA A 65 -11.61 -0.99 12.97
N LEU A 66 -10.55 -0.41 12.40
CA LEU A 66 -10.07 -0.78 11.07
C LEU A 66 -9.52 -2.21 11.04
N ARG A 67 -8.85 -2.66 12.10
CA ARG A 67 -8.37 -4.04 12.24
C ARG A 67 -9.52 -5.04 12.31
N ALA A 68 -10.57 -4.75 13.06
CA ALA A 68 -11.73 -5.63 13.19
C ALA A 68 -12.53 -5.75 11.88
N ALA A 69 -12.39 -4.79 10.98
CA ALA A 69 -13.18 -4.71 9.76
C ALA A 69 -12.77 -5.69 8.66
N SER A 70 -11.53 -6.21 8.69
CA SER A 70 -10.99 -6.98 7.57
C SER A 70 -9.87 -7.94 7.98
N PRO A 71 -9.77 -9.12 7.33
CA PRO A 71 -8.61 -10.01 7.43
C PRO A 71 -7.28 -9.34 7.02
N ALA A 72 -7.30 -8.26 6.23
CA ALA A 72 -6.11 -7.46 5.89
C ALA A 72 -5.72 -6.43 6.97
N SER A 73 -6.20 -6.64 8.21
CA SER A 73 -5.98 -5.83 9.43
C SER A 73 -4.55 -5.32 9.65
N SER A 74 -3.52 -6.04 9.18
CA SER A 74 -2.11 -5.65 9.31
C SER A 74 -1.71 -4.46 8.43
N ALA A 75 -2.35 -4.26 7.28
CA ALA A 75 -2.08 -3.11 6.41
C ALA A 75 -2.61 -1.82 7.04
N TYR A 76 -3.83 -1.82 7.58
CA TYR A 76 -4.39 -0.67 8.30
C TYR A 76 -3.64 -0.32 9.57
N ALA A 77 -3.18 -1.35 10.30
CA ALA A 77 -2.26 -1.15 11.43
C ALA A 77 -0.99 -0.42 11.02
N SER A 78 -0.44 -0.78 9.85
CA SER A 78 0.77 -0.15 9.33
C SER A 78 0.53 1.31 8.92
N MET A 79 -0.71 1.70 8.60
CA MET A 79 -1.08 3.07 8.26
C MET A 79 -1.19 4.01 9.47
N GLU A 80 -1.06 3.51 10.71
CA GLU A 80 -1.16 4.34 11.94
C GLU A 80 -0.38 5.68 11.87
N PRO A 81 0.88 5.74 11.37
CA PRO A 81 1.58 7.02 11.25
C PRO A 81 0.88 8.03 10.32
N ILE A 82 0.25 7.55 9.24
CA ILE A 82 -0.53 8.39 8.32
C ILE A 82 -1.77 8.88 9.05
N LEU A 83 -2.52 7.97 9.70
CA LEU A 83 -3.72 8.31 10.47
C LEU A 83 -3.43 9.36 11.55
N ALA A 84 -2.33 9.21 12.28
CA ALA A 84 -1.89 10.14 13.32
C ALA A 84 -1.68 11.58 12.79
N SER A 85 -1.24 11.72 11.54
CA SER A 85 -1.00 13.03 10.91
C SER A 85 -2.28 13.75 10.49
N LEU A 86 -3.39 13.02 10.31
CA LEU A 86 -4.60 13.51 9.64
C LEU A 86 -5.30 14.63 10.39
N ARG A 87 -5.32 14.64 11.73
CA ARG A 87 -5.87 15.77 12.50
C ARG A 87 -5.14 17.07 12.20
N GLY A 88 -3.81 17.02 12.11
CA GLY A 88 -3.00 18.18 11.74
C GLY A 88 -3.34 18.66 10.34
N VAL A 89 -3.53 17.73 9.40
CA VAL A 89 -3.86 18.08 8.02
C VAL A 89 -5.31 18.59 7.87
N ALA A 90 -6.26 18.04 8.61
CA ALA A 90 -7.64 18.54 8.64
C ALA A 90 -7.72 19.99 9.14
N ARG A 91 -6.88 20.37 10.12
CA ARG A 91 -6.76 21.75 10.60
C ARG A 91 -6.24 22.73 9.54
N LEU A 92 -5.57 22.24 8.50
CA LEU A 92 -5.18 23.06 7.33
C LEU A 92 -6.36 23.31 6.37
N GLY A 93 -7.57 22.80 6.68
CA GLY A 93 -8.78 22.96 5.87
C GLY A 93 -9.02 21.85 4.85
N ALA A 94 -8.21 20.78 4.87
CA ALA A 94 -8.38 19.66 3.95
C ALA A 94 -9.53 18.74 4.38
N SER A 95 -10.46 18.43 3.46
CA SER A 95 -11.41 17.33 3.63
C SER A 95 -10.69 16.00 3.46
N ILE A 96 -10.96 15.03 4.33
CA ILE A 96 -10.33 13.71 4.28
C ILE A 96 -11.41 12.69 3.96
N ARG A 97 -11.22 11.92 2.89
CA ARG A 97 -12.20 10.96 2.39
C ARG A 97 -11.58 9.61 2.10
N CYS A 98 -12.39 8.56 2.16
CA CYS A 98 -12.00 7.20 1.87
C CYS A 98 -12.38 6.82 0.43
N TYR A 99 -11.59 6.00 -0.24
CA TYR A 99 -11.91 5.51 -1.60
C TYR A 99 -11.84 3.98 -1.75
N GLY A 100 -11.34 3.28 -0.72
CA GLY A 100 -11.31 1.83 -0.65
C GLY A 100 -12.71 1.24 -0.43
N SER A 101 -12.78 -0.10 -0.46
CA SER A 101 -13.98 -0.84 -0.08
C SER A 101 -13.60 -2.16 0.59
N LEU A 102 -14.34 -2.53 1.63
CA LEU A 102 -14.18 -3.81 2.32
C LEU A 102 -14.36 -5.00 1.36
N SER A 103 -15.31 -4.89 0.43
CA SER A 103 -15.55 -5.94 -0.58
C SER A 103 -14.34 -6.15 -1.51
N ALA A 104 -13.73 -5.05 -1.95
CA ALA A 104 -12.54 -5.08 -2.79
C ALA A 104 -11.36 -5.68 -2.02
N GLU A 105 -11.18 -5.25 -0.77
CA GLU A 105 -10.15 -5.75 0.11
C GLU A 105 -10.25 -7.26 0.37
N SER A 106 -11.43 -7.76 0.73
CA SER A 106 -11.67 -9.20 0.92
C SER A 106 -11.31 -10.02 -0.31
N ARG A 107 -11.65 -9.54 -1.52
CA ARG A 107 -11.25 -10.19 -2.78
C ARG A 107 -9.74 -10.19 -2.98
N ARG A 108 -9.05 -9.07 -2.69
CA ARG A 108 -7.58 -8.97 -2.79
C ARG A 108 -6.89 -9.93 -1.82
N VAL A 109 -7.39 -10.02 -0.58
CA VAL A 109 -6.87 -10.94 0.43
C VAL A 109 -7.10 -12.39 -0.01
N GLY A 110 -8.31 -12.73 -0.45
CA GLY A 110 -8.62 -14.08 -0.94
C GLY A 110 -7.68 -14.51 -2.08
N ALA A 111 -7.44 -13.62 -3.04
CA ALA A 111 -6.50 -13.88 -4.12
C ALA A 111 -5.05 -14.07 -3.61
N LEU A 112 -4.61 -13.25 -2.65
CA LEU A 112 -3.26 -13.34 -2.06
C LEU A 112 -3.08 -14.62 -1.23
N VAL A 113 -4.11 -15.06 -0.50
CA VAL A 113 -4.09 -16.30 0.30
C VAL A 113 -3.76 -17.50 -0.58
N SER A 114 -4.28 -17.56 -1.81
CA SER A 114 -3.95 -18.63 -2.76
C SER A 114 -2.45 -18.66 -3.09
N LEU A 115 -1.81 -17.52 -3.30
CA LEU A 115 -0.35 -17.45 -3.53
C LEU A 115 0.43 -17.83 -2.28
N LEU A 116 0.04 -17.31 -1.11
CA LEU A 116 0.69 -17.64 0.16
C LEU A 116 0.56 -19.13 0.52
N SER A 117 -0.54 -19.77 0.11
CA SER A 117 -0.73 -21.22 0.29
C SER A 117 0.27 -22.03 -0.53
N LEU A 118 0.66 -21.56 -1.73
CA LEU A 118 1.73 -22.19 -2.51
C LEU A 118 3.09 -22.02 -1.84
N VAL A 119 3.36 -20.85 -1.26
CA VAL A 119 4.60 -20.60 -0.49
C VAL A 119 4.66 -21.52 0.73
N ALA A 120 3.54 -21.67 1.45
CA ALA A 120 3.45 -22.58 2.58
C ALA A 120 3.61 -24.05 2.18
N ALA A 121 2.96 -24.48 1.10
CA ALA A 121 3.09 -25.84 0.56
C ALA A 121 4.54 -26.14 0.12
N LEU A 122 5.18 -25.18 -0.56
CA LEU A 122 6.58 -25.27 -0.95
C LEU A 122 7.48 -25.43 0.28
N ARG A 123 7.22 -24.69 1.36
CA ARG A 123 7.98 -24.83 2.60
C ARG A 123 7.74 -26.18 3.29
N ALA A 124 6.50 -26.67 3.31
CA ALA A 124 6.12 -27.90 3.99
C ALA A 124 6.60 -29.17 3.25
N HIS A 125 6.53 -29.16 1.92
CA HIS A 125 6.77 -30.35 1.09
C HIS A 125 8.05 -30.26 0.25
N GLY A 126 8.75 -29.12 0.27
CA GLY A 126 9.94 -28.87 -0.54
C GLY A 126 9.68 -28.68 -2.05
N ARG A 127 8.44 -28.83 -2.50
CA ARG A 127 8.06 -28.76 -3.91
C ARG A 127 6.66 -28.17 -4.13
N VAL A 128 6.49 -27.50 -5.27
CA VAL A 128 5.20 -27.06 -5.80
C VAL A 128 5.25 -27.14 -7.33
N GLY A 129 4.15 -27.53 -7.97
CA GLY A 129 4.09 -27.62 -9.44
C GLY A 129 4.10 -26.24 -10.08
N ALA A 130 4.97 -26.01 -11.07
CA ALA A 130 5.12 -24.71 -11.73
C ALA A 130 3.83 -24.27 -12.45
N GLU A 131 3.11 -25.20 -13.08
CA GLU A 131 1.82 -24.91 -13.73
C GLU A 131 0.79 -24.39 -12.73
N ARG A 132 0.73 -24.99 -11.53
CA ARG A 132 -0.16 -24.54 -10.46
C ARG A 132 0.20 -23.12 -10.01
N VAL A 133 1.50 -22.80 -9.92
CA VAL A 133 1.97 -21.45 -9.62
C VAL A 133 1.50 -20.45 -10.67
N MET A 134 1.73 -20.75 -11.96
CA MET A 134 1.34 -19.87 -13.05
C MET A 134 -0.17 -19.66 -13.15
N HIS A 135 -0.93 -20.73 -12.94
CA HIS A 135 -2.38 -20.66 -12.86
C HIS A 135 -2.83 -19.72 -11.72
N THR A 136 -2.30 -19.90 -10.51
CA THR A 136 -2.64 -19.04 -9.36
C THR A 136 -2.20 -17.59 -9.56
N LEU A 137 -1.04 -17.34 -10.18
CA LEU A 137 -0.61 -15.98 -10.55
C LEU A 137 -1.56 -15.31 -11.54
N SER A 138 -2.04 -16.06 -12.53
CA SER A 138 -2.98 -15.56 -13.54
C SER A 138 -4.33 -15.21 -12.91
N GLU A 139 -4.84 -16.08 -12.03
CA GLU A 139 -6.06 -15.83 -11.27
C GLU A 139 -5.93 -14.62 -10.35
N TYR A 140 -4.79 -14.49 -9.66
CA TYR A 140 -4.47 -13.30 -8.88
C TYR A 140 -4.47 -12.04 -9.75
N ALA A 141 -3.78 -12.06 -10.88
CA ALA A 141 -3.68 -10.90 -11.77
C ALA A 141 -5.06 -10.46 -12.31
N ARG A 142 -5.93 -11.42 -12.69
CA ARG A 142 -7.32 -11.14 -13.10
C ARG A 142 -8.13 -10.50 -11.98
N ALA A 143 -8.08 -11.08 -10.78
CA ALA A 143 -8.81 -10.58 -9.62
C ALA A 143 -8.38 -9.15 -9.25
N ILE A 144 -7.08 -8.88 -9.21
CA ILE A 144 -6.55 -7.56 -8.85
C ILE A 144 -6.77 -6.53 -9.97
N GLY A 145 -6.66 -6.92 -11.24
CA GLY A 145 -6.84 -6.03 -12.38
C GLY A 145 -8.24 -5.41 -12.42
N GLY A 146 -9.29 -6.23 -12.21
CA GLY A 146 -10.67 -5.75 -12.13
C GLY A 146 -10.88 -4.76 -10.98
N GLU A 147 -10.34 -5.06 -9.80
CA GLU A 147 -10.47 -4.18 -8.64
C GLU A 147 -9.64 -2.89 -8.76
N GLY A 148 -8.48 -2.94 -9.42
CA GLY A 148 -7.66 -1.76 -9.70
C GLY A 148 -8.36 -0.74 -10.60
N ARG A 149 -9.11 -1.22 -11.61
CA ARG A 149 -9.92 -0.36 -12.47
C ARG A 149 -11.05 0.33 -11.69
N ARG A 150 -11.81 -0.45 -10.91
CA ARG A 150 -12.89 0.09 -10.05
C ARG A 150 -12.37 1.08 -9.02
N GLU A 151 -11.21 0.81 -8.43
CA GLU A 151 -10.54 1.73 -7.50
C GLU A 151 -10.18 3.05 -8.20
N THR A 152 -9.57 2.97 -9.39
CA THR A 152 -9.22 4.14 -10.19
C THR A 152 -10.45 4.99 -10.52
N GLU A 153 -11.56 4.36 -10.94
CA GLU A 153 -12.82 5.05 -11.23
C GLU A 153 -13.38 5.79 -10.01
N ARG A 154 -13.34 5.17 -8.82
CA ARG A 154 -13.76 5.82 -7.57
C ARG A 154 -12.90 7.05 -7.27
N VAL A 155 -11.57 6.93 -7.36
CA VAL A 155 -10.64 8.05 -7.14
C VAL A 155 -10.91 9.18 -8.13
N LEU A 156 -11.04 8.88 -9.42
CA LEU A 156 -11.29 9.88 -10.45
C LEU A 156 -12.62 10.61 -10.24
N ARG A 157 -13.67 9.89 -9.85
CA ARG A 157 -14.98 10.50 -9.55
C ARG A 157 -14.89 11.52 -8.42
N ILE A 158 -14.15 11.18 -7.36
CA ILE A 158 -13.98 12.09 -6.22
C ILE A 158 -13.11 13.29 -6.63
N VAL A 159 -11.96 13.03 -7.27
CA VAL A 159 -11.02 14.07 -7.71
C VAL A 159 -11.68 15.06 -8.69
N ALA A 160 -12.51 14.57 -9.62
CA ALA A 160 -13.21 15.43 -10.57
C ALA A 160 -14.28 16.33 -9.92
N SER A 161 -14.77 15.95 -8.74
CA SER A 161 -15.82 16.69 -8.02
C SER A 161 -15.29 17.77 -7.06
N VAL A 162 -14.00 17.74 -6.71
CA VAL A 162 -13.44 18.65 -5.71
C VAL A 162 -12.89 19.91 -6.35
N ARG A 163 -13.08 21.05 -5.65
CA ARG A 163 -12.47 22.32 -6.04
C ARG A 163 -11.10 22.43 -5.35
N GLY A 164 -10.05 22.61 -6.14
CA GLY A 164 -8.69 22.83 -5.64
C GLY A 164 -7.81 21.57 -5.62
N PRO A 165 -6.56 21.70 -5.14
CA PRO A 165 -5.58 20.63 -5.21
C PRO A 165 -5.94 19.45 -4.30
N TRP A 166 -5.74 18.24 -4.80
CA TRP A 166 -6.02 17.00 -4.08
C TRP A 166 -4.74 16.21 -3.82
N ILE A 167 -4.76 15.33 -2.81
CA ILE A 167 -3.70 14.33 -2.57
C ILE A 167 -4.33 12.95 -2.48
N VAL A 168 -3.86 12.01 -3.29
CA VAL A 168 -4.23 10.60 -3.20
C VAL A 168 -3.10 9.85 -2.52
N VAL A 169 -3.39 9.16 -1.42
CA VAL A 169 -2.46 8.21 -0.80
C VAL A 169 -2.83 6.81 -1.30
N ALA A 170 -1.87 6.07 -1.85
CA ALA A 170 -2.10 4.75 -2.42
C ALA A 170 -0.93 3.79 -2.17
N GLY A 171 -1.20 2.50 -2.32
CA GLY A 171 -0.16 1.48 -2.35
C GLY A 171 0.68 1.60 -3.61
N LEU A 172 1.81 0.89 -3.70
CA LEU A 172 2.68 0.93 -4.89
C LEU A 172 1.96 0.56 -6.20
N GLY A 173 0.96 -0.32 -6.14
CA GLY A 173 0.09 -0.66 -7.28
C GLY A 173 -0.73 0.51 -7.80
N GLY A 174 -0.99 1.52 -6.96
CA GLY A 174 -1.70 2.74 -7.35
C GLY A 174 -0.98 3.58 -8.39
N ARG A 175 0.29 3.31 -8.71
CA ARG A 175 0.99 3.95 -9.84
C ARG A 175 0.24 3.78 -11.17
N SER A 176 -0.54 2.70 -11.34
CA SER A 176 -1.35 2.47 -12.55
C SER A 176 -2.38 3.58 -12.80
N MET A 177 -2.89 4.25 -11.76
CA MET A 177 -3.87 5.33 -11.90
C MET A 177 -3.25 6.67 -12.33
N LEU A 178 -1.91 6.80 -12.30
CA LEU A 178 -1.21 8.05 -12.59
C LEU A 178 -1.53 8.61 -13.98
N GLY A 179 -1.62 7.74 -14.99
CA GLY A 179 -1.95 8.16 -16.35
C GLY A 179 -3.34 8.81 -16.43
N ALA A 180 -4.32 8.25 -15.72
CA ALA A 180 -5.67 8.79 -15.68
C ALA A 180 -5.73 10.10 -14.87
N LEU A 181 -5.05 10.16 -13.71
CA LEU A 181 -4.97 11.38 -12.90
C LEU A 181 -4.32 12.55 -13.66
N ARG A 182 -3.28 12.27 -14.46
CA ARG A 182 -2.60 13.30 -15.28
C ARG A 182 -3.48 13.91 -16.36
N ARG A 183 -4.55 13.23 -16.80
CA ARG A 183 -5.53 13.80 -17.72
C ARG A 183 -6.36 14.93 -17.08
N LEU A 184 -6.41 14.96 -15.74
CA LEU A 184 -7.09 16.01 -14.97
C LEU A 184 -6.16 17.21 -14.66
N GLY A 185 -4.87 17.10 -15.01
CA GLY A 185 -3.88 18.17 -14.85
C GLY A 185 -2.54 17.68 -14.27
N PRO A 186 -1.59 18.59 -14.00
CA PRO A 186 -0.26 18.21 -13.51
C PRO A 186 -0.31 17.54 -12.13
N VAL A 187 0.24 16.33 -12.02
CA VAL A 187 0.28 15.53 -10.78
C VAL A 187 1.71 15.35 -10.30
N ARG A 188 1.99 15.78 -9.06
CA ARG A 188 3.24 15.47 -8.38
C ARG A 188 3.20 14.05 -7.84
N VAL A 189 4.23 13.25 -8.10
CA VAL A 189 4.31 11.88 -7.57
C VAL A 189 5.38 11.82 -6.49
N VAL A 190 5.02 11.26 -5.34
CA VAL A 190 5.93 11.06 -4.21
C VAL A 190 5.94 9.58 -3.84
N TYR A 191 7.13 9.02 -3.69
CA TYR A 191 7.32 7.63 -3.28
C TYR A 191 7.93 7.59 -1.88
N ALA A 192 7.33 6.80 -0.98
CA ALA A 192 7.98 6.44 0.27
C ALA A 192 9.13 5.45 -0.03
N ALA A 193 10.31 6.02 -0.28
CA ALA A 193 11.48 5.34 -0.82
C ALA A 193 12.72 5.61 0.03
N PRO A 194 13.75 4.75 0.00
CA PRO A 194 13.96 3.62 -0.94
C PRO A 194 13.23 2.34 -0.53
N TYR A 195 12.67 1.59 -1.48
CA TYR A 195 11.96 0.31 -1.24
C TYR A 195 12.49 -0.79 -2.17
N VAL A 196 12.74 -1.97 -1.62
CA VAL A 196 13.00 -3.20 -2.39
C VAL A 196 11.75 -4.07 -2.32
N PHE A 197 11.22 -4.44 -3.48
CA PHE A 197 10.10 -5.37 -3.56
C PHE A 197 10.49 -6.72 -2.97
N THR A 198 9.61 -7.29 -2.14
CA THR A 198 9.74 -8.67 -1.68
C THR A 198 9.74 -9.64 -2.87
N PRO A 199 10.25 -10.87 -2.73
CA PRO A 199 10.27 -11.82 -3.83
C PRO A 199 8.87 -12.08 -4.43
N LEU A 200 7.82 -12.22 -3.61
CA LEU A 200 6.45 -12.37 -4.12
C LEU A 200 5.95 -11.13 -4.88
N GLU A 201 6.26 -9.92 -4.41
CA GLU A 201 5.92 -8.70 -5.15
C GLU A 201 6.70 -8.62 -6.48
N ARG A 202 7.96 -9.05 -6.51
CA ARG A 202 8.77 -9.17 -7.74
C ARG A 202 8.10 -10.14 -8.71
N LEU A 203 7.69 -11.32 -8.23
CA LEU A 203 6.98 -12.33 -9.02
C LEU A 203 5.69 -11.80 -9.64
N ILE A 204 4.82 -11.20 -8.83
CA ILE A 204 3.56 -10.62 -9.28
C ILE A 204 3.81 -9.56 -10.36
N ARG A 205 4.79 -8.68 -10.16
CA ARG A 205 5.11 -7.60 -11.10
C ARG A 205 5.68 -8.12 -12.41
N LEU A 206 6.57 -9.12 -12.36
CA LEU A 206 7.15 -9.76 -13.54
C LEU A 206 6.04 -10.40 -14.40
N HIS A 207 5.22 -11.23 -13.76
CA HIS A 207 4.07 -11.85 -14.41
C HIS A 207 3.15 -10.84 -15.08
N ALA A 208 2.85 -9.71 -14.41
CA ALA A 208 1.96 -8.68 -14.92
C ALA A 208 2.54 -7.79 -16.03
N THR A 209 3.88 -7.76 -16.24
CA THR A 209 4.51 -6.78 -17.14
C THR A 209 5.20 -7.40 -18.34
N ARG A 210 5.96 -8.49 -18.15
CA ARG A 210 6.77 -9.09 -19.22
C ARG A 210 6.64 -10.62 -19.29
N GLY A 211 5.79 -11.21 -18.44
CA GLY A 211 5.78 -12.65 -18.19
C GLY A 211 6.90 -13.07 -17.24
N VAL A 212 6.82 -14.31 -16.77
CA VAL A 212 7.82 -14.93 -15.89
C VAL A 212 7.98 -16.38 -16.31
N GLY A 213 9.23 -16.85 -16.42
CA GLY A 213 9.52 -18.25 -16.72
C GLY A 213 9.13 -19.16 -15.57
N LEU A 214 8.88 -20.45 -15.86
CA LEU A 214 8.49 -21.42 -14.83
C LEU A 214 9.55 -21.55 -13.71
N ASP A 215 10.83 -21.62 -14.09
CA ASP A 215 11.93 -21.74 -13.13
C ASP A 215 12.11 -20.47 -12.29
N GLU A 216 12.07 -19.30 -12.93
CA GLU A 216 12.14 -17.99 -12.24
C GLU A 216 10.98 -17.83 -11.25
N ALA A 217 9.77 -18.29 -11.60
CA ALA A 217 8.62 -18.25 -10.71
C ALA A 217 8.80 -19.14 -9.47
N LEU A 218 9.34 -20.35 -9.65
CA LEU A 218 9.64 -21.26 -8.54
C LEU A 218 10.76 -20.73 -7.66
N GLU A 219 11.82 -20.19 -8.23
CA GLU A 219 12.93 -19.57 -7.49
C GLU A 219 12.43 -18.40 -6.63
N LEU A 220 11.61 -17.52 -7.20
CA LEU A 220 10.99 -16.41 -6.50
C LEU A 220 10.07 -16.83 -5.35
N LEU A 221 9.33 -17.93 -5.52
CA LEU A 221 8.54 -18.50 -4.43
C LEU A 221 9.41 -19.07 -3.32
N ARG A 222 10.52 -19.74 -3.66
CA ARG A 222 11.51 -20.23 -2.67
C ARG A 222 12.12 -19.07 -1.90
N GLU A 223 12.61 -18.04 -2.60
CA GLU A 223 13.11 -16.80 -1.99
C GLU A 223 12.05 -16.17 -1.06
N HIS A 224 10.77 -16.19 -1.46
CA HIS A 224 9.72 -15.65 -0.61
C HIS A 224 9.45 -16.50 0.63
N ALA A 225 9.52 -17.83 0.54
CA ALA A 225 9.45 -18.70 1.70
C ALA A 225 10.60 -18.39 2.67
N ASP A 226 11.82 -18.24 2.17
CA ASP A 226 12.98 -17.89 3.01
C ASP A 226 12.82 -16.51 3.64
N PHE A 227 12.27 -15.54 2.91
CA PHE A 227 11.91 -14.23 3.46
C PHE A 227 10.92 -14.33 4.62
N LEU A 228 9.82 -15.08 4.44
CA LEU A 228 8.78 -15.21 5.47
C LEU A 228 9.29 -15.94 6.72
N TRP A 229 9.96 -17.08 6.55
CA TRP A 229 10.42 -17.90 7.69
C TRP A 229 11.70 -17.38 8.33
N GLY A 230 12.63 -16.84 7.55
CA GLY A 230 13.89 -16.31 8.05
C GLY A 230 13.74 -14.95 8.73
N TYR A 231 12.83 -14.10 8.24
CA TYR A 231 12.77 -12.70 8.66
C TYR A 231 11.43 -12.29 9.27
N VAL A 232 10.30 -12.54 8.60
CA VAL A 232 8.99 -12.05 9.07
C VAL A 232 8.54 -12.79 10.32
N ARG A 233 8.57 -14.12 10.30
CA ARG A 233 8.11 -14.98 11.40
C ARG A 233 8.94 -14.82 12.68
N THR A 234 10.23 -14.52 12.56
CA THR A 234 11.17 -14.39 13.69
C THR A 234 11.26 -12.96 14.21
N SER A 235 10.37 -12.06 13.78
CA SER A 235 10.34 -10.66 14.16
C SER A 235 9.00 -10.31 14.81
N ARG A 236 8.95 -9.21 15.57
CA ARG A 236 7.73 -8.74 16.25
C ARG A 236 6.62 -8.38 15.26
N ASP A 237 7.01 -7.81 14.12
CA ASP A 237 6.09 -7.45 13.05
C ASP A 237 6.76 -7.50 11.66
N ALA A 238 5.94 -7.37 10.61
CA ALA A 238 6.41 -7.39 9.22
C ALA A 238 7.38 -6.25 8.89
N SER A 239 7.27 -5.09 9.55
CA SER A 239 8.18 -3.96 9.30
C SER A 239 9.57 -4.23 9.88
N GLU A 240 9.65 -4.83 11.06
CA GLU A 240 10.90 -5.29 11.64
C GLU A 240 11.54 -6.39 10.78
N GLY A 241 10.76 -7.42 10.42
CA GLY A 241 11.25 -8.50 9.56
C GLY A 241 11.79 -7.99 8.22
N TYR A 242 11.05 -7.07 7.59
CA TYR A 242 11.49 -6.43 6.36
C TYR A 242 12.78 -5.61 6.55
N ARG A 243 12.93 -4.85 7.65
CA ARG A 243 14.17 -4.11 7.93
C ARG A 243 15.37 -5.02 8.15
N ARG A 244 15.18 -6.14 8.86
CA ARG A 244 16.25 -7.15 9.05
C ARG A 244 16.66 -7.75 7.71
N TRP A 245 15.68 -8.11 6.86
CA TRP A 245 15.95 -8.60 5.51
C TRP A 245 16.71 -7.59 4.66
N LEU A 246 16.30 -6.31 4.69
CA LEU A 246 17.03 -5.25 4.00
C LEU A 246 18.46 -5.10 4.49
N ARG A 247 18.69 -5.12 5.81
CA ARG A 247 20.03 -4.98 6.37
C ARG A 247 20.97 -6.08 5.87
N ASP A 248 20.46 -7.32 5.83
CA ASP A 248 21.28 -8.49 5.51
C ASP A 248 21.47 -8.67 3.99
N LYS A 249 20.46 -8.33 3.17
CA LYS A 249 20.49 -8.57 1.72
C LYS A 249 20.72 -7.32 0.88
N TYR A 250 20.45 -6.13 1.42
CA TYR A 250 20.51 -4.84 0.71
C TYR A 250 21.03 -3.71 1.63
N PRO A 251 22.25 -3.82 2.19
CA PRO A 251 22.76 -2.91 3.22
C PRO A 251 22.73 -1.43 2.80
N ASP A 252 23.02 -1.11 1.53
CA ASP A 252 22.97 0.27 1.02
C ASP A 252 21.55 0.85 0.98
N VAL A 253 20.54 0.02 0.73
CA VAL A 253 19.14 0.43 0.78
C VAL A 253 18.73 0.66 2.23
N TYR A 254 19.13 -0.24 3.12
CA TYR A 254 18.87 -0.12 4.56
C TYR A 254 19.44 1.19 5.12
N SER A 255 20.72 1.50 4.88
CA SER A 255 21.37 2.72 5.36
C SER A 255 20.67 4.00 4.88
N ARG A 256 20.24 4.04 3.61
CA ARG A 256 19.46 5.17 3.07
C ARG A 256 18.06 5.27 3.68
N LEU A 257 17.40 4.14 3.96
CA LEU A 257 16.11 4.13 4.64
C LEU A 257 16.24 4.70 6.06
N ILE A 258 17.22 4.23 6.83
CA ILE A 258 17.48 4.71 8.19
C ILE A 258 17.78 6.21 8.19
N SER A 259 18.66 6.67 7.29
CA SER A 259 18.98 8.10 7.17
C SER A 259 17.73 8.97 6.96
N LYS A 260 16.77 8.51 6.13
CA LYS A 260 15.53 9.24 5.89
C LYS A 260 14.57 9.24 7.07
N LEU A 261 14.56 8.20 7.90
CA LEU A 261 13.66 8.11 9.05
C LEU A 261 14.04 9.08 10.17
N TYR A 262 15.34 9.36 10.33
CA TYR A 262 15.88 10.19 11.41
C TYR A 262 16.25 11.63 10.99
N GLN A 263 15.98 12.01 9.74
CA GLN A 263 15.86 13.41 9.30
C GLN A 263 14.51 14.00 9.68
#